data_AF-A0A7W1MBI0-F1
#
_entry.id   AF-A0A7W1MBI0-F1
#
_cell.length_a   1.000
_cell.length_b   1.000
_cell.length_c   1.000
_cell.angle_alpha   90.00
_cell.angle_beta   90.00
_cell.angle_gamma   90.00
#
_symmetry.space_group_name_H-M   'P 1'
#
loop_
_entity.id
_entity.type
_entity.pdbx_description
1 polymer ?
#
loop_
_entity_poly.entity_id
_entity_poly.type
_entity_poly.pdbx_seq_one_letter_code
_entity_poly.pdbx_strand_id
1 'polypeptide(L)'
;MQKYFIKMTSVFLLCISTLMLAHDNLPESYLTLDSLNDLSTYYEDFENDPHITQKEKDSVRPYLLPTHDPIKIILDSIFLHTRPLHNAETFAEAGFFSKFIQPRSFIRVASHYQIPGYLFKVYLDSEIRVKRNTPGWVWFTRRAKNSRVIGEFIKSKKIKNFIVPKKWIYPTPLNDRSEIPLNDMYTIKNEILVVEDMELVSKEENKLAWKTKITARHLDEFLAIIQHAGGSSYRADNVAYTKSGKFAFIDTEYITKNPNLKSIIPYLSPKMVVYWKKIIKKKKRDSEKKY
;
A
#
# COMPACT_ATOMS: atom_id res chain seq x y z
N MET A 1 -16.67 30.41 2.61
CA MET A 1 -16.01 29.21 2.03
C MET A 1 -17.00 28.06 1.90
N GLN A 2 -18.06 28.21 1.09
CA GLN A 2 -19.15 27.22 1.01
C GLN A 2 -19.92 27.32 -0.32
N LYS A 3 -19.19 27.44 -1.45
CA LYS A 3 -19.80 27.53 -2.79
C LYS A 3 -19.12 26.66 -3.87
N TYR A 4 -18.18 25.79 -3.51
CA TYR A 4 -17.43 24.96 -4.47
C TYR A 4 -17.72 23.45 -4.42
N PHE A 5 -18.63 22.99 -3.54
CA PHE A 5 -18.86 21.55 -3.34
C PHE A 5 -19.97 20.94 -4.21
N ILE A 6 -20.75 21.75 -4.94
CA ILE A 6 -21.91 21.27 -5.73
C ILE A 6 -21.56 21.08 -7.23
N LYS A 7 -20.36 21.48 -7.68
CA LYS A 7 -19.96 21.36 -9.10
C LYS A 7 -19.18 20.09 -9.46
N MET A 8 -18.81 19.23 -8.51
CA MET A 8 -18.05 18.02 -8.81
C MET A 8 -18.90 16.78 -9.13
N THR A 9 -20.15 16.71 -8.65
CA THR A 9 -21.04 15.56 -8.93
C THR A 9 -21.62 15.59 -10.35
N SER A 10 -21.90 16.77 -10.90
CA SER A 10 -22.39 16.88 -12.30
C SER A 10 -21.29 16.69 -13.34
N VAL A 11 -20.03 16.99 -13.04
CA VAL A 11 -18.91 16.75 -13.97
C VAL A 11 -18.56 15.26 -14.02
N PHE A 12 -18.76 14.52 -12.93
CA PHE A 12 -18.52 13.07 -12.90
C PHE A 12 -19.55 12.27 -13.73
N LEU A 13 -20.83 12.68 -13.71
CA LEU A 13 -21.83 12.12 -14.63
C LEU A 13 -21.61 12.56 -16.09
N LEU A 14 -21.14 13.80 -16.32
CA LEU A 14 -20.83 14.27 -17.67
C LEU A 14 -19.60 13.59 -18.27
N CYS A 15 -18.59 13.22 -17.47
CA CYS A 15 -17.43 12.48 -17.99
C CYS A 15 -17.79 11.06 -18.42
N ILE A 16 -18.79 10.43 -17.79
CA ILE A 16 -19.31 9.13 -18.25
C ILE A 16 -20.12 9.31 -19.56
N SER A 17 -20.92 10.37 -19.69
CA SER A 17 -21.70 10.60 -20.92
C SER A 17 -20.87 11.13 -22.09
N THR A 18 -19.79 11.87 -21.85
CA THR A 18 -18.94 12.44 -22.92
C THR A 18 -17.89 11.43 -23.41
N LEU A 19 -17.47 10.47 -22.58
CA LEU A 19 -16.69 9.31 -23.04
C LEU A 19 -17.52 8.36 -23.93
N MET A 20 -18.86 8.42 -23.84
CA MET A 20 -19.78 7.68 -24.71
C MET A 20 -20.11 8.36 -26.04
N LEU A 21 -19.67 9.61 -26.26
CA LEU A 21 -19.97 10.37 -27.48
C LEU A 21 -18.76 10.57 -28.41
N ALA A 22 -17.60 9.98 -28.09
CA ALA A 22 -16.36 10.18 -28.85
C ALA A 22 -15.69 8.88 -29.33
N HIS A 23 -16.44 7.78 -29.47
CA HIS A 23 -15.94 6.54 -30.08
C HIS A 23 -17.07 5.79 -30.80
N ASP A 24 -17.53 6.35 -31.92
CA ASP A 24 -18.30 5.60 -32.91
C ASP A 24 -17.33 4.60 -33.58
N ASN A 25 -17.32 3.34 -33.09
CA ASN A 25 -16.85 2.09 -33.72
C ASN A 25 -16.24 1.05 -32.75
N LEU A 26 -16.47 1.14 -31.42
CA LEU A 26 -16.18 0.00 -30.54
C LEU A 26 -17.39 -0.96 -30.50
N PRO A 27 -17.17 -2.28 -30.57
CA PRO A 27 -18.26 -3.26 -30.55
C PRO A 27 -19.07 -3.15 -29.26
N GLU A 28 -20.39 -3.16 -29.43
CA GLU A 28 -21.45 -2.90 -28.44
C GLU A 28 -21.61 -4.02 -27.39
N SER A 29 -20.52 -4.62 -26.91
CA SER A 29 -20.54 -5.60 -25.82
C SER A 29 -20.14 -4.93 -24.51
N TYR A 30 -20.90 -3.92 -24.07
CA TYR A 30 -20.76 -3.39 -22.72
C TYR A 30 -21.44 -4.34 -21.74
N LEU A 31 -20.63 -4.88 -20.82
CA LEU A 31 -21.06 -5.66 -19.67
C LEU A 31 -22.15 -4.90 -18.90
N THR A 32 -23.33 -5.50 -18.75
CA THR A 32 -24.40 -4.96 -17.91
C THR A 32 -23.97 -4.94 -16.44
N LEU A 33 -24.52 -4.03 -15.63
CA LEU A 33 -24.27 -4.00 -14.18
C LEU A 33 -24.60 -5.36 -13.52
N ASP A 34 -25.56 -6.09 -14.09
CA ASP A 34 -25.92 -7.45 -13.68
C ASP A 34 -24.85 -8.49 -14.05
N SER A 35 -24.18 -8.36 -15.20
CA SER A 35 -23.02 -9.20 -15.56
C SER A 35 -21.78 -8.91 -14.72
N LEU A 36 -21.62 -7.68 -14.20
CA LEU A 36 -20.54 -7.31 -13.29
C LEU A 36 -20.76 -7.84 -11.86
N ASN A 37 -22.02 -8.03 -11.45
CA ASN A 37 -22.37 -8.61 -10.16
C ASN A 37 -22.15 -10.14 -10.10
N ASP A 38 -22.26 -10.84 -11.23
CA ASP A 38 -22.04 -12.29 -11.33
C ASP A 38 -20.55 -12.66 -11.36
N LEU A 39 -19.68 -11.71 -11.74
CA LEU A 39 -18.21 -11.89 -11.80
C LEU A 39 -17.48 -11.76 -10.44
N SER A 40 -18.17 -11.44 -9.34
CA SER A 40 -17.52 -10.80 -8.18
C SER A 40 -17.66 -11.50 -6.82
N THR A 41 -17.93 -12.79 -6.73
CA THR A 41 -17.93 -13.45 -5.39
C THR A 41 -16.62 -14.15 -5.03
N TYR A 42 -15.79 -14.53 -6.01
CA TYR A 42 -14.62 -15.36 -5.73
C TYR A 42 -13.45 -15.08 -6.67
N TYR A 43 -12.22 -15.16 -6.16
CA TYR A 43 -11.00 -15.05 -6.96
C TYR A 43 -10.71 -16.39 -7.67
N GLU A 44 -11.60 -16.84 -8.55
CA GLU A 44 -11.48 -18.14 -9.24
C GLU A 44 -10.16 -18.27 -10.01
N ASP A 45 -9.78 -17.24 -10.76
CA ASP A 45 -8.50 -17.18 -11.48
C ASP A 45 -7.32 -17.40 -10.54
N PHE A 46 -7.30 -16.72 -9.40
CA PHE A 46 -6.22 -16.85 -8.41
C PHE A 46 -6.15 -18.25 -7.81
N GLU A 47 -7.28 -18.85 -7.48
CA GLU A 47 -7.31 -20.18 -6.85
C GLU A 47 -6.94 -21.28 -7.85
N ASN A 48 -7.24 -21.09 -9.13
CA ASN A 48 -6.92 -22.04 -10.20
C ASN A 48 -5.63 -21.73 -10.97
N ASP A 49 -4.95 -20.61 -10.66
CA ASP A 49 -3.73 -20.19 -11.35
C ASP A 49 -2.60 -21.23 -11.20
N PRO A 50 -2.12 -21.84 -12.30
CA PRO A 50 -1.03 -22.82 -12.25
C PRO A 50 0.35 -22.18 -12.02
N HIS A 51 0.47 -20.86 -12.20
CA HIS A 51 1.73 -20.11 -12.02
C HIS A 51 1.90 -19.55 -10.60
N ILE A 52 0.83 -19.55 -9.79
CA ILE A 52 0.88 -19.18 -8.38
C ILE A 52 1.02 -20.44 -7.55
N THR A 53 2.11 -20.56 -6.81
CA THR A 53 2.33 -21.73 -5.93
C THR A 53 1.31 -21.76 -4.78
N GLN A 54 0.97 -22.95 -4.26
CA GLN A 54 0.07 -23.05 -3.10
C GLN A 54 0.54 -22.22 -1.90
N LYS A 55 1.86 -22.20 -1.65
CA LYS A 55 2.48 -21.38 -0.60
C LYS A 55 2.18 -19.89 -0.76
N GLU A 56 2.23 -19.41 -1.99
CA GLU A 56 1.90 -18.03 -2.34
C GLU A 56 0.41 -17.77 -2.14
N LYS A 57 -0.45 -18.66 -2.63
CA LYS A 57 -1.90 -18.59 -2.41
C LYS A 57 -2.24 -18.47 -0.92
N ASP A 58 -1.73 -19.40 -0.11
CA ASP A 58 -1.96 -19.42 1.34
C ASP A 58 -1.45 -18.17 2.06
N SER A 59 -0.35 -17.60 1.56
CA SER A 59 0.24 -16.39 2.14
C SER A 59 -0.54 -15.13 1.80
N VAL A 60 -1.02 -15.03 0.55
CA VAL A 60 -1.72 -13.86 0.02
C VAL A 60 -3.20 -13.84 0.41
N ARG A 61 -3.87 -15.01 0.43
CA ARG A 61 -5.32 -15.18 0.65
C ARG A 61 -5.89 -14.35 1.81
N PRO A 62 -5.25 -14.27 3.00
CA PRO A 62 -5.80 -13.49 4.12
C PRO A 62 -5.82 -11.97 3.90
N TYR A 63 -5.16 -11.49 2.85
CA TYR A 63 -4.95 -10.07 2.55
C TYR A 63 -5.49 -9.66 1.19
N LEU A 64 -6.28 -10.52 0.53
CA LEU A 64 -6.94 -10.18 -0.72
C LEU A 64 -7.84 -8.94 -0.56
N LEU A 65 -7.94 -8.15 -1.62
CA LEU A 65 -8.91 -7.06 -1.70
C LEU A 65 -10.32 -7.65 -1.62
N PRO A 66 -11.25 -7.09 -0.83
CA PRO A 66 -12.59 -7.66 -0.73
C PRO A 66 -13.28 -7.70 -2.10
N THR A 67 -14.03 -8.76 -2.34
CA THR A 67 -14.59 -9.06 -3.67
C THR A 67 -15.67 -8.07 -4.10
N HIS A 68 -16.38 -7.46 -3.14
CA HIS A 68 -17.37 -6.41 -3.37
C HIS A 68 -16.82 -4.99 -3.14
N ASP A 69 -15.50 -4.82 -3.07
CA ASP A 69 -14.90 -3.50 -2.95
C ASP A 69 -15.00 -2.74 -4.29
N PRO A 70 -15.50 -1.49 -4.35
CA PRO A 70 -15.60 -0.72 -5.58
C PRO A 70 -14.26 -0.59 -6.33
N ILE A 71 -13.14 -0.62 -5.61
CA ILE A 71 -11.81 -0.58 -6.20
C ILE A 71 -11.54 -1.83 -7.03
N LYS A 72 -12.02 -3.00 -6.57
CA LYS A 72 -11.84 -4.27 -7.28
C LYS A 72 -12.52 -4.22 -8.63
N ILE A 73 -13.75 -3.71 -8.71
CA ILE A 73 -14.52 -3.59 -9.96
C ILE A 73 -13.73 -2.78 -10.99
N ILE A 74 -13.15 -1.65 -10.58
CA ILE A 74 -12.34 -0.81 -11.45
C ILE A 74 -11.06 -1.54 -11.87
N LEU A 75 -10.36 -2.18 -10.92
CA LEU A 75 -9.15 -2.95 -11.24
C LEU A 75 -9.44 -4.11 -12.21
N ASP A 76 -10.52 -4.85 -12.01
CA ASP A 76 -10.95 -5.90 -12.93
C ASP A 76 -11.18 -5.33 -14.33
N SER A 77 -11.87 -4.20 -14.46
CA SER A 77 -12.08 -3.56 -15.77
C SER A 77 -10.77 -3.16 -16.48
N ILE A 78 -9.73 -2.81 -15.72
CA ILE A 78 -8.42 -2.45 -16.28
C ILE A 78 -7.64 -3.72 -16.68
N PHE A 79 -7.55 -4.67 -15.76
CA PHE A 79 -6.69 -5.84 -15.85
C PHE A 79 -7.29 -7.02 -16.64
N LEU A 80 -8.60 -7.07 -16.86
CA LEU A 80 -9.22 -8.09 -17.70
C LEU A 80 -9.03 -7.83 -19.20
N HIS A 81 -8.78 -6.58 -19.60
CA HIS A 81 -8.71 -6.18 -21.00
C HIS A 81 -7.30 -5.85 -21.48
N THR A 82 -6.38 -5.60 -20.56
CA THR A 82 -5.01 -5.21 -20.86
C THR A 82 -4.04 -5.85 -19.88
N ARG A 83 -2.73 -5.83 -20.19
CA ARG A 83 -1.65 -6.16 -19.26
C ARG A 83 -0.93 -4.90 -18.76
N PRO A 84 -1.48 -4.12 -17.79
CA PRO A 84 -0.83 -2.91 -17.31
C PRO A 84 0.57 -3.15 -16.76
N LEU A 85 0.86 -4.35 -16.24
CA LEU A 85 2.16 -4.64 -15.64
C LEU A 85 3.25 -4.92 -16.65
N HIS A 86 2.95 -5.09 -17.94
CA HIS A 86 3.93 -5.52 -18.94
C HIS A 86 5.20 -4.65 -18.94
N ASN A 87 5.05 -3.33 -19.06
CA ASN A 87 6.15 -2.38 -18.96
C ASN A 87 5.66 -1.00 -18.47
N ALA A 88 6.54 0.00 -18.47
CA ALA A 88 6.19 1.33 -17.94
C ALA A 88 5.22 2.13 -18.82
N GLU A 89 5.21 1.84 -20.13
CA GLU A 89 4.35 2.48 -21.12
C GLU A 89 2.92 1.95 -20.97
N THR A 90 2.73 0.63 -21.04
CA THR A 90 1.39 0.01 -20.87
C THR A 90 0.79 0.33 -19.50
N PHE A 91 1.62 0.43 -18.46
CA PHE A 91 1.18 0.86 -17.13
C PHE A 91 0.62 2.29 -17.13
N ALA A 92 1.26 3.20 -17.87
CA ALA A 92 0.81 4.58 -17.97
C ALA A 92 -0.45 4.72 -18.84
N GLU A 93 -0.51 4.00 -19.96
CA GLU A 93 -1.68 3.93 -20.85
C GLU A 93 -2.92 3.39 -20.14
N ALA A 94 -2.72 2.40 -19.25
CA ALA A 94 -3.77 1.90 -18.37
C ALA A 94 -4.20 2.90 -17.27
N GLY A 95 -3.66 4.13 -17.26
CA GLY A 95 -4.10 5.21 -16.37
C GLY A 95 -3.33 5.33 -15.06
N PHE A 96 -2.26 4.56 -14.86
CA PHE A 96 -1.44 4.65 -13.65
C PHE A 96 -0.37 5.74 -13.76
N PHE A 97 -0.44 6.71 -12.84
CA PHE A 97 0.54 7.79 -12.72
C PHE A 97 1.62 7.41 -11.72
N SER A 98 2.81 7.08 -12.24
CA SER A 98 3.98 6.78 -11.42
C SER A 98 4.43 7.99 -10.60
N LYS A 99 4.44 7.85 -9.27
CA LYS A 99 4.94 8.88 -8.35
C LYS A 99 6.44 8.78 -8.15
N PHE A 100 6.95 7.57 -7.93
CA PHE A 100 8.37 7.29 -7.78
C PHE A 100 8.66 5.79 -7.89
N ILE A 101 9.93 5.45 -8.09
CA ILE A 101 10.44 4.08 -8.04
C ILE A 101 11.39 3.96 -6.85
N GLN A 102 11.22 2.92 -6.04
CA GLN A 102 12.07 2.68 -4.88
C GLN A 102 13.40 2.04 -5.33
N PRO A 103 14.55 2.71 -5.11
CA PRO A 103 15.82 2.30 -5.72
C PRO A 103 16.33 0.94 -5.24
N ARG A 104 15.94 0.51 -4.03
CA ARG A 104 16.41 -0.75 -3.43
C ARG A 104 15.41 -1.90 -3.52
N SER A 105 14.13 -1.58 -3.68
CA SER A 105 13.09 -2.61 -3.77
C SER A 105 12.50 -2.73 -5.15
N PHE A 106 12.85 -1.82 -6.07
CA PHE A 106 12.37 -1.73 -7.45
C PHE A 106 10.85 -1.59 -7.58
N ILE A 107 10.17 -1.38 -6.45
CA ILE A 107 8.73 -1.15 -6.40
C ILE A 107 8.44 0.22 -7.02
N ARG A 108 7.54 0.23 -7.99
CA ARG A 108 6.91 1.44 -8.50
C ARG A 108 5.71 1.77 -7.62
N VAL A 109 5.63 3.02 -7.18
CA VAL A 109 4.46 3.54 -6.44
C VAL A 109 3.70 4.47 -7.37
N ALA A 110 2.42 4.22 -7.57
CA ALA A 110 1.58 4.95 -8.50
C ALA A 110 0.21 5.28 -7.92
N SER A 111 -0.47 6.25 -8.52
CA SER A 111 -1.89 6.54 -8.30
C SER A 111 -2.69 6.26 -9.58
N HIS A 112 -4.00 6.06 -9.48
CA HIS A 112 -4.87 5.92 -10.65
C HIS A 112 -5.98 6.98 -10.60
N TYR A 113 -6.29 7.63 -11.72
CA TYR A 113 -7.23 8.76 -11.75
C TYR A 113 -8.67 8.37 -11.36
N GLN A 114 -9.09 7.15 -11.71
CA GLN A 114 -10.42 6.61 -11.35
C GLN A 114 -10.50 6.08 -9.92
N ILE A 115 -9.36 5.93 -9.22
CA ILE A 115 -9.30 5.34 -7.88
C ILE A 115 -8.64 6.33 -6.91
N PRO A 116 -9.26 7.50 -6.67
CA PRO A 116 -8.71 8.50 -5.77
C PRO A 116 -8.65 7.99 -4.33
N GLY A 117 -7.66 8.45 -3.57
CA GLY A 117 -7.45 8.02 -2.18
C GLY A 117 -6.69 6.71 -2.03
N TYR A 118 -6.18 6.14 -3.13
CA TYR A 118 -5.38 4.91 -3.12
C TYR A 118 -4.07 5.05 -3.89
N LEU A 119 -3.08 4.28 -3.46
CA LEU A 119 -1.80 4.09 -4.11
C LEU A 119 -1.60 2.60 -4.42
N PHE A 120 -0.94 2.36 -5.54
CA PHE A 120 -0.60 1.03 -6.04
C PHE A 120 0.90 0.84 -5.95
N LYS A 121 1.33 -0.24 -5.29
CA LYS A 121 2.72 -0.67 -5.29
C LYS A 121 2.83 -1.89 -6.19
N VAL A 122 3.62 -1.75 -7.25
CA VAL A 122 3.73 -2.77 -8.30
C VAL A 122 5.18 -3.10 -8.59
N TYR A 123 5.37 -4.33 -9.06
CA TYR A 123 6.50 -4.73 -9.88
C TYR A 123 5.98 -4.82 -11.31
N LEU A 124 6.74 -4.30 -12.28
CA LEU A 124 6.41 -4.51 -13.69
C LEU A 124 7.01 -5.86 -14.14
N ASP A 125 6.42 -6.46 -15.17
CA ASP A 125 6.92 -7.70 -15.76
C ASP A 125 8.33 -7.50 -16.35
N SER A 126 8.60 -6.31 -16.89
CA SER A 126 9.93 -5.87 -17.35
C SER A 126 10.95 -5.61 -16.21
N GLU A 127 10.55 -5.73 -14.94
CA GLU A 127 11.46 -5.61 -13.79
C GLU A 127 11.97 -6.99 -13.37
N ILE A 128 13.13 -7.35 -13.91
CA ILE A 128 13.81 -8.63 -13.66
C ILE A 128 14.61 -8.64 -12.34
N ARG A 129 14.91 -7.47 -11.76
CA ARG A 129 15.72 -7.41 -10.55
C ARG A 129 14.90 -7.83 -9.34
N VAL A 130 15.46 -8.72 -8.52
CA VAL A 130 14.78 -9.26 -7.34
C VAL A 130 15.44 -8.76 -6.05
N LYS A 131 14.66 -8.07 -5.21
CA LYS A 131 15.11 -7.63 -3.88
C LYS A 131 15.42 -8.83 -2.99
N ARG A 132 16.70 -8.99 -2.62
CA ARG A 132 17.19 -10.03 -1.70
C ARG A 132 16.76 -11.45 -2.12
N ASN A 133 16.74 -11.72 -3.43
CA ASN A 133 16.30 -12.99 -3.99
C ASN A 133 14.95 -13.49 -3.40
N THR A 134 14.05 -12.55 -3.10
CA THR A 134 12.76 -12.80 -2.46
C THR A 134 11.65 -12.30 -3.39
N PRO A 135 10.68 -13.15 -3.77
CA PRO A 135 9.56 -12.76 -4.65
C PRO A 135 8.76 -11.57 -4.13
N GLY A 136 8.11 -10.85 -5.06
CA GLY A 136 7.32 -9.64 -4.78
C GLY A 136 6.19 -9.89 -3.77
N TRP A 137 5.37 -10.94 -3.98
CA TRP A 137 4.27 -11.32 -3.11
C TRP A 137 4.66 -11.46 -1.64
N VAL A 138 5.88 -11.93 -1.34
CA VAL A 138 6.36 -12.09 0.04
C VAL A 138 6.44 -10.73 0.72
N TRP A 139 6.96 -9.72 0.00
CA TRP A 139 7.09 -8.36 0.49
C TRP A 139 5.74 -7.66 0.62
N PHE A 140 4.81 -7.90 -0.31
CA PHE A 140 3.44 -7.39 -0.23
C PHE A 140 2.67 -7.99 0.93
N THR A 141 2.72 -9.32 1.08
CA THR A 141 2.09 -10.05 2.19
C THR A 141 2.59 -9.54 3.54
N ARG A 142 3.91 -9.38 3.71
CA ARG A 142 4.49 -8.84 4.96
C ARG A 142 3.95 -7.43 5.27
N ARG A 143 3.87 -6.56 4.26
CA ARG A 143 3.34 -5.21 4.43
C ARG A 143 1.88 -5.24 4.87
N ALA A 144 1.04 -6.03 4.20
CA ALA A 144 -0.38 -6.14 4.51
C ALA A 144 -0.61 -6.71 5.91
N LYS A 145 0.05 -7.83 6.22
CA LYS A 145 0.04 -8.47 7.55
C LYS A 145 0.38 -7.49 8.66
N ASN A 146 1.53 -6.84 8.56
CA ASN A 146 2.00 -5.96 9.63
C ASN A 146 1.18 -4.65 9.70
N SER A 147 0.60 -4.20 8.59
CA SER A 147 -0.40 -3.11 8.61
C SER A 147 -1.58 -3.47 9.49
N ARG A 148 -2.13 -4.67 9.32
CA ARG A 148 -3.28 -5.17 10.08
C ARG A 148 -2.96 -5.28 11.57
N VAL A 149 -1.83 -5.91 11.91
CA VAL A 149 -1.36 -6.04 13.31
C VAL A 149 -1.21 -4.66 13.99
N ILE A 150 -0.56 -3.69 13.32
CA ILE A 150 -0.42 -2.33 13.85
C ILE A 150 -1.79 -1.66 14.01
N GLY A 151 -2.68 -1.81 13.03
CA GLY A 151 -4.00 -1.19 13.05
C GLY A 151 -4.89 -1.70 14.18
N GLU A 152 -4.91 -3.02 14.38
CA GLU A 152 -5.62 -3.66 15.49
C GLU A 152 -5.08 -3.22 16.84
N PHE A 153 -3.76 -3.10 16.96
CA PHE A 153 -3.13 -2.59 18.18
C PHE A 153 -3.48 -1.13 18.45
N ILE A 154 -3.40 -0.26 17.43
CA ILE A 154 -3.78 1.17 17.53
C ILE A 154 -5.24 1.29 18.00
N LYS A 155 -6.15 0.50 17.41
CA LYS A 155 -7.57 0.47 17.79
C LYS A 155 -7.77 0.01 19.24
N SER A 156 -7.21 -1.15 19.60
CA SER A 156 -7.40 -1.75 20.94
C SER A 156 -6.80 -0.89 22.06
N LYS A 157 -5.66 -0.24 21.82
CA LYS A 157 -5.01 0.66 22.78
C LYS A 157 -5.48 2.11 22.69
N LYS A 158 -6.45 2.42 21.82
CA LYS A 158 -7.00 3.76 21.60
C LYS A 158 -5.90 4.82 21.34
N ILE A 159 -4.86 4.43 20.61
CA ILE A 159 -3.73 5.30 20.24
C ILE A 159 -4.27 6.46 19.40
N LYS A 160 -3.76 7.66 19.67
CA LYS A 160 -4.33 8.90 19.09
C LYS A 160 -3.44 9.55 18.03
N ASN A 161 -2.12 9.46 18.19
CA ASN A 161 -1.19 10.22 17.36
C ASN A 161 -0.67 9.44 16.15
N PHE A 162 -0.93 8.13 16.10
CA PHE A 162 -0.47 7.25 15.03
C PHE A 162 -1.64 6.58 14.30
N ILE A 163 -1.43 6.36 13.01
CA ILE A 163 -2.32 5.64 12.10
C ILE A 163 -1.49 4.73 11.19
N VAL A 164 -2.18 3.85 10.46
CA VAL A 164 -1.55 2.94 9.51
C VAL A 164 -2.53 2.75 8.34
N PRO A 165 -2.06 2.79 7.08
CA PRO A 165 -2.94 2.55 5.94
C PRO A 165 -3.44 1.12 5.97
N LYS A 166 -4.68 0.89 5.54
CA LYS A 166 -5.08 -0.45 5.11
C LYS A 166 -4.35 -0.81 3.82
N LYS A 167 -4.12 -2.11 3.67
CA LYS A 167 -3.34 -2.69 2.60
C LYS A 167 -3.99 -4.00 2.19
N TRP A 168 -4.16 -4.16 0.89
CA TRP A 168 -4.73 -5.34 0.28
C TRP A 168 -3.89 -5.77 -0.90
N ILE A 169 -4.03 -7.03 -1.27
CA ILE A 169 -3.39 -7.61 -2.45
C ILE A 169 -4.48 -7.86 -3.48
N TYR A 170 -4.28 -7.34 -4.68
CA TYR A 170 -5.11 -7.64 -5.84
C TYR A 170 -4.32 -8.59 -6.73
N PRO A 171 -4.72 -9.86 -6.86
CA PRO A 171 -4.16 -10.77 -7.85
C PRO A 171 -4.65 -10.35 -9.24
N THR A 172 -3.74 -10.30 -10.21
CA THR A 172 -4.07 -9.99 -11.59
C THR A 172 -4.69 -11.22 -12.26
N PRO A 173 -5.73 -11.06 -13.10
CA PRO A 173 -6.34 -12.13 -13.88
C PRO A 173 -5.35 -12.99 -14.68
N LEU A 174 -5.80 -14.17 -15.12
CA LEU A 174 -4.98 -15.12 -15.90
C LEU A 174 -4.91 -14.80 -17.39
N ASN A 175 -5.96 -14.18 -17.92
CA ASN A 175 -6.24 -14.04 -19.34
C ASN A 175 -5.25 -13.16 -20.12
N ASP A 176 -4.37 -12.43 -19.44
CA ASP A 176 -3.43 -11.47 -20.02
C ASP A 176 -1.98 -11.99 -20.19
N ARG A 177 -1.73 -13.25 -19.84
CA ARG A 177 -0.35 -13.76 -19.64
C ARG A 177 0.26 -14.50 -20.83
N SER A 178 -0.56 -15.07 -21.71
CA SER A 178 -0.11 -15.94 -22.81
C SER A 178 0.72 -15.19 -23.85
N GLU A 179 0.63 -13.88 -23.90
CA GLU A 179 1.34 -13.04 -24.88
C GLU A 179 2.72 -12.57 -24.40
N ILE A 180 3.07 -12.79 -23.13
CA ILE A 180 4.34 -12.32 -22.56
C ILE A 180 5.42 -13.37 -22.81
N PRO A 181 6.48 -13.06 -23.58
CA PRO A 181 7.58 -13.99 -23.77
C PRO A 181 8.35 -14.15 -22.46
N LEU A 182 8.26 -15.34 -21.85
CA LEU A 182 9.05 -15.71 -20.68
C LEU A 182 10.53 -15.87 -21.09
N ASN A 183 11.30 -14.81 -20.96
CA ASN A 183 12.72 -14.76 -21.29
C ASN A 183 13.49 -13.86 -20.30
N ASP A 184 14.78 -13.67 -20.53
CA ASP A 184 15.66 -12.89 -19.64
C ASP A 184 15.26 -11.41 -19.50
N MET A 185 14.28 -10.91 -20.28
CA MET A 185 13.79 -9.55 -20.22
C MET A 185 12.48 -9.39 -19.43
N TYR A 186 11.74 -10.48 -19.19
CA TYR A 186 10.41 -10.42 -18.57
C TYR A 186 10.18 -11.51 -17.53
N THR A 187 9.49 -11.16 -16.45
CA THR A 187 9.03 -12.10 -15.44
C THR A 187 7.65 -11.69 -14.97
N ILE A 188 6.65 -12.54 -15.23
CA ILE A 188 5.24 -12.29 -14.89
C ILE A 188 5.09 -12.00 -13.38
N LYS A 189 4.38 -10.91 -13.07
CA LYS A 189 3.99 -10.52 -11.70
C LYS A 189 2.50 -10.78 -11.52
N ASN A 190 2.11 -11.60 -10.55
CA ASN A 190 0.72 -12.05 -10.44
C ASN A 190 -0.13 -11.15 -9.53
N GLU A 191 0.47 -10.13 -8.93
CA GLU A 191 -0.19 -9.35 -7.90
C GLU A 191 0.31 -7.91 -7.80
N ILE A 192 -0.59 -7.04 -7.37
CA ILE A 192 -0.29 -5.68 -6.95
C ILE A 192 -0.71 -5.47 -5.50
N LEU A 193 -0.06 -4.52 -4.81
CA LEU A 193 -0.46 -4.11 -3.48
C LEU A 193 -1.22 -2.79 -3.55
N VAL A 194 -2.49 -2.84 -3.16
CA VAL A 194 -3.40 -1.70 -3.02
C VAL A 194 -3.25 -1.12 -1.61
N VAL A 195 -3.06 0.18 -1.49
CA VAL A 195 -2.77 0.86 -0.21
C VAL A 195 -3.60 2.14 -0.11
N GLU A 196 -4.23 2.40 1.03
CA GLU A 196 -4.85 3.71 1.30
C GLU A 196 -3.80 4.83 1.20
N ASP A 197 -4.09 5.90 0.46
CA ASP A 197 -3.27 7.11 0.44
C ASP A 197 -3.47 7.86 1.76
N MET A 198 -2.37 8.02 2.50
CA MET A 198 -2.38 8.67 3.82
C MET A 198 -2.20 10.18 3.73
N GLU A 199 -2.19 10.74 2.53
CA GLU A 199 -2.02 12.18 2.25
C GLU A 199 -0.81 12.74 2.99
N LEU A 200 0.36 12.17 2.68
CA LEU A 200 1.60 12.54 3.34
C LEU A 200 1.98 13.98 3.01
N VAL A 201 2.59 14.66 3.99
CA VAL A 201 3.27 15.94 3.73
C VAL A 201 4.59 15.70 2.98
N SER A 202 5.23 16.76 2.49
CA SER A 202 6.54 16.66 1.83
C SER A 202 7.60 16.08 2.78
N LYS A 203 8.74 15.62 2.22
CA LYS A 203 9.83 15.04 3.01
C LYS A 203 10.39 16.03 4.03
N GLU A 204 10.50 17.29 3.63
CA GLU A 204 10.99 18.42 4.41
C GLU A 204 10.02 18.73 5.56
N GLU A 205 8.72 18.81 5.27
CA GLU A 205 7.68 18.98 6.29
C GLU A 205 7.62 17.81 7.26
N ASN A 206 7.80 16.57 6.79
CA ASN A 206 7.83 15.39 7.65
C ASN A 206 9.03 15.45 8.60
N LYS A 207 10.22 15.80 8.09
CA LYS A 207 11.42 15.98 8.91
C LYS A 207 11.20 17.08 9.97
N LEU A 208 10.58 18.18 9.58
CA LEU A 208 10.22 19.26 10.50
C LEU A 208 9.20 18.78 11.55
N ALA A 209 8.17 18.05 11.15
CA ALA A 209 7.14 17.53 12.06
C ALA A 209 7.72 16.57 13.11
N TRP A 210 8.64 15.68 12.73
CA TRP A 210 9.37 14.85 13.69
C TRP A 210 10.15 15.68 14.72
N LYS A 211 10.72 16.81 14.26
CA LYS A 211 11.50 17.70 15.13
C LYS A 211 10.64 18.52 16.07
N THR A 212 9.51 19.02 15.60
CA THR A 212 8.73 20.06 16.31
C THR A 212 7.41 19.58 16.90
N LYS A 213 6.78 18.54 16.31
CA LYS A 213 5.45 18.07 16.71
C LYS A 213 5.46 16.84 17.62
N ILE A 214 6.56 16.08 17.64
CA ILE A 214 6.69 14.92 18.53
C ILE A 214 6.74 15.38 20.00
N THR A 215 5.86 14.79 20.81
CA THR A 215 5.79 15.00 22.27
C THR A 215 6.14 13.72 23.04
N ALA A 216 6.22 13.82 24.36
CA ALA A 216 6.39 12.64 25.24
C ALA A 216 5.33 11.56 24.97
N ARG A 217 4.06 11.97 24.84
CA ARG A 217 2.95 11.06 24.52
C ARG A 217 3.13 10.36 23.17
N HIS A 218 3.62 11.08 22.16
CA HIS A 218 3.91 10.46 20.86
C HIS A 218 4.96 9.36 21.02
N LEU A 219 6.03 9.63 21.77
CA LEU A 219 7.10 8.65 21.98
C LEU A 219 6.63 7.43 22.79
N ASP A 220 5.77 7.61 23.78
CA ASP A 220 5.16 6.50 24.52
C ASP A 220 4.29 5.61 23.60
N GLU A 221 3.40 6.22 22.82
CA GLU A 221 2.55 5.51 21.86
C GLU A 221 3.40 4.80 20.78
N PHE A 222 4.41 5.48 20.26
CA PHE A 222 5.34 4.93 19.28
C PHE A 222 6.07 3.70 19.84
N LEU A 223 6.63 3.80 21.04
CA LEU A 223 7.32 2.68 21.70
C LEU A 223 6.38 1.49 21.93
N ALA A 224 5.14 1.75 22.33
CA ALA A 224 4.15 0.69 22.52
C ALA A 224 3.85 -0.05 21.21
N ILE A 225 3.69 0.67 20.09
CA ILE A 225 3.43 0.08 18.77
C ILE A 225 4.60 -0.79 18.32
N ILE A 226 5.82 -0.24 18.33
CA ILE A 226 6.99 -0.97 17.82
C ILE A 226 7.36 -2.18 18.68
N GLN A 227 7.08 -2.14 19.99
CA GLN A 227 7.25 -3.29 20.88
C GLN A 227 6.21 -4.38 20.61
N HIS A 228 4.98 -4.00 20.30
CA HIS A 228 3.93 -4.97 20.00
C HIS A 228 4.09 -5.59 18.61
N ALA A 229 4.27 -4.77 17.58
CA ALA A 229 4.36 -5.22 16.20
C ALA A 229 5.72 -5.88 15.87
N GLY A 230 6.77 -5.57 16.65
CA GLY A 230 8.15 -5.90 16.29
C GLY A 230 8.58 -5.22 14.99
N GLY A 231 9.78 -5.49 14.48
CA GLY A 231 10.23 -4.93 13.20
C GLY A 231 11.23 -3.78 13.28
N SER A 232 11.96 -3.57 12.19
CA SER A 232 13.04 -2.57 12.09
C SER A 232 12.75 -1.46 11.08
N SER A 233 11.56 -1.45 10.47
CA SER A 233 11.18 -0.50 9.43
C SER A 233 10.83 0.90 9.95
N TYR A 234 10.81 1.14 11.25
CA TYR A 234 10.19 2.34 11.86
C TYR A 234 11.11 3.56 11.93
N ARG A 235 11.73 3.89 10.82
CA ARG A 235 12.47 5.13 10.64
C ARG A 235 11.50 6.31 10.40
N ALA A 236 11.96 7.54 10.60
CA ALA A 236 11.13 8.73 10.41
C ALA A 236 10.60 8.91 8.98
N ASP A 237 11.28 8.37 7.97
CA ASP A 237 10.84 8.34 6.57
C ASP A 237 9.74 7.30 6.31
N ASN A 238 9.67 6.25 7.13
CA ASN A 238 8.68 5.18 7.04
C ASN A 238 7.49 5.37 8.00
N VAL A 239 7.59 6.37 8.87
CA VAL A 239 6.54 6.79 9.81
C VAL A 239 6.32 8.28 9.59
N ALA A 240 5.57 8.59 8.53
CA ALA A 240 5.51 9.93 7.96
C ALA A 240 4.32 10.74 8.50
N TYR A 241 4.49 12.06 8.62
CA TYR A 241 3.43 12.97 9.02
C TYR A 241 2.38 13.12 7.90
N THR A 242 1.11 13.17 8.27
CA THR A 242 -0.02 13.32 7.35
C THR A 242 -0.60 14.73 7.37
N LYS A 243 -1.29 15.12 6.30
CA LYS A 243 -2.04 16.38 6.27
C LYS A 243 -3.13 16.45 7.35
N SER A 244 -3.66 15.30 7.79
CA SER A 244 -4.61 15.19 8.90
C SER A 244 -3.99 15.39 10.29
N GLY A 245 -2.68 15.63 10.36
CA GLY A 245 -1.97 15.94 11.59
C GLY A 245 -1.49 14.76 12.44
N LYS A 246 -1.46 13.54 11.87
CA LYS A 246 -1.01 12.31 12.56
C LYS A 246 0.25 11.73 11.91
N PHE A 247 0.87 10.74 12.54
CA PHE A 247 1.98 9.99 11.96
C PHE A 247 1.51 8.63 11.43
N ALA A 248 1.76 8.34 10.16
CA ALA A 248 1.33 7.12 9.47
C ALA A 248 2.48 6.12 9.28
N PHE A 249 2.28 4.86 9.69
CA PHE A 249 3.20 3.75 9.43
C PHE A 249 3.08 3.25 7.96
N ILE A 250 3.77 3.92 7.03
CA ILE A 250 3.60 3.69 5.58
C ILE A 250 4.38 2.48 5.04
N ASP A 251 5.47 2.09 5.70
CA ASP A 251 6.23 0.89 5.36
C ASP A 251 6.41 -0.04 6.56
N THR A 252 5.91 -1.26 6.41
CA THR A 252 5.71 -2.23 7.48
C THR A 252 6.32 -3.59 7.14
N GLU A 253 7.29 -3.66 6.22
CA GLU A 253 7.74 -4.94 5.63
C GLU A 253 8.68 -5.80 6.49
N TYR A 254 9.52 -5.21 7.35
CA TYR A 254 10.52 -5.97 8.11
C TYR A 254 9.99 -6.38 9.47
N ILE A 255 9.99 -7.69 9.73
CA ILE A 255 9.73 -8.29 11.04
C ILE A 255 11.08 -8.61 11.67
N THR A 256 11.37 -8.04 12.84
CA THR A 256 12.57 -8.32 13.63
C THR A 256 12.16 -8.36 15.10
N LYS A 257 12.76 -9.28 15.88
CA LYS A 257 12.54 -9.34 17.33
C LYS A 257 13.07 -8.10 18.05
N ASN A 258 14.09 -7.46 17.48
CA ASN A 258 14.75 -6.29 18.05
C ASN A 258 14.46 -5.06 17.17
N PRO A 259 13.54 -4.17 17.60
CA PRO A 259 13.26 -2.95 16.85
C PRO A 259 14.44 -1.97 16.91
N ASN A 260 14.69 -1.25 15.82
CA ASN A 260 15.74 -0.24 15.76
C ASN A 260 15.28 1.07 16.42
N LEU A 261 15.42 1.14 17.75
CA LEU A 261 15.01 2.29 18.54
C LEU A 261 15.91 3.53 18.36
N LYS A 262 17.12 3.36 17.80
CA LYS A 262 18.07 4.46 17.61
C LYS A 262 17.78 5.28 16.34
N SER A 263 17.10 4.68 15.38
CA SER A 263 16.89 5.26 14.04
C SER A 263 16.15 6.61 14.02
N ILE A 264 15.27 6.87 15.00
CA ILE A 264 14.51 8.11 15.07
C ILE A 264 15.25 9.26 15.79
N ILE A 265 16.32 8.97 16.55
CA ILE A 265 17.03 9.96 17.38
C ILE A 265 17.46 11.20 16.58
N PRO A 266 18.02 11.08 15.36
CA PRO A 266 18.44 12.25 14.58
C PRO A 266 17.30 13.21 14.23
N TYR A 267 16.05 12.75 14.28
CA TYR A 267 14.86 13.52 13.89
C TYR A 267 14.18 14.21 15.07
N LEU A 268 14.54 13.87 16.31
CA LEU A 268 13.89 14.40 17.51
C LEU A 268 14.49 15.75 17.96
N SER A 269 13.71 16.57 18.66
CA SER A 269 14.23 17.74 19.38
C SER A 269 15.17 17.30 20.51
N PRO A 270 16.12 18.14 20.96
CA PRO A 270 17.02 17.80 22.07
C PRO A 270 16.27 17.31 23.32
N LYS A 271 15.17 17.98 23.68
CA LYS A 271 14.28 17.59 24.78
C LYS A 271 13.69 16.19 24.58
N MET A 272 13.21 15.89 23.37
CA MET A 272 12.63 14.58 23.06
C MET A 272 13.68 13.46 22.95
N VAL A 273 14.91 13.77 22.56
CA VAL A 273 16.04 12.81 22.63
C VAL A 273 16.29 12.38 24.07
N VAL A 274 16.33 13.31 25.01
CA VAL A 274 16.52 13.01 26.44
C VAL A 274 15.38 12.13 26.95
N TYR A 275 14.14 12.49 26.62
CA TYR A 275 12.95 11.72 26.99
C TYR A 275 12.98 10.30 26.41
N TRP A 276 13.27 10.15 25.11
CA TRP A 276 13.34 8.87 24.42
C TRP A 276 14.36 7.92 25.07
N LYS A 277 15.58 8.42 25.32
CA LYS A 277 16.63 7.65 26.01
C LYS A 277 16.18 7.18 27.40
N LYS A 278 15.48 8.05 28.15
CA LYS A 278 14.95 7.72 29.48
C LYS A 278 13.95 6.57 29.43
N ILE A 279 12.96 6.61 28.52
CA ILE A 279 11.92 5.56 28.48
C ILE A 279 12.46 4.21 27.98
N ILE A 280 13.44 4.22 27.06
CA ILE A 280 14.13 3.00 26.63
C ILE A 280 14.89 2.36 27.79
N LYS A 281 15.69 3.16 28.53
CA LYS A 281 16.46 2.66 29.68
C LYS A 281 15.53 2.06 30.75
N LYS A 282 14.42 2.73 31.05
CA LYS A 282 13.40 2.23 31.98
C LYS A 282 12.88 0.86 31.54
N LYS A 283 12.47 0.72 30.27
CA LYS A 283 11.93 -0.54 29.75
C LYS A 283 12.93 -1.69 29.79
N LYS A 284 14.20 -1.45 29.47
CA LYS A 284 15.26 -2.48 29.55
C LYS A 284 15.39 -3.03 30.97
N ARG A 285 15.43 -2.13 31.96
CA ARG A 285 15.48 -2.51 33.38
C ARG A 285 14.24 -3.29 33.82
N ASP A 286 13.05 -2.88 33.36
CA ASP A 286 11.79 -3.56 33.70
C ASP A 286 11.71 -4.97 33.08
N SER A 287 12.33 -5.21 31.92
CA SER A 287 12.43 -6.55 31.33
C SER A 287 13.45 -7.46 32.02
N GLU A 288 14.54 -6.90 32.54
CA GLU A 288 15.58 -7.66 33.27
C GLU A 288 15.09 -8.16 34.62
N LYS A 289 14.17 -7.43 35.30
CA LYS A 289 13.60 -7.84 36.59
C LYS A 289 12.57 -8.98 36.51
N LYS A 290 12.14 -9.38 35.31
CA LYS A 290 11.14 -10.44 35.12
C LYS A 290 11.75 -11.84 35.00
N TYR A 291 13.07 -11.94 35.05
CA TYR A 291 13.86 -13.16 35.02
C TYR A 291 14.73 -13.23 36.27
#